data_AF-E9FM05-F1
#
_entry.id   AF-E9FM05-F1
#
_cell.length_a   1.000
_cell.length_b   1.000
_cell.length_c   1.000
_cell.angle_alpha   90.00
_cell.angle_beta   90.00
_cell.angle_gamma   90.00
#
_symmetry.space_group_name_H-M   'P 1'
#
loop_
_entity.id
_entity.type
_entity.pdbx_description
1 polymer ?
#
loop_
_entity_poly.entity_id
_entity_poly.type
_entity_poly.pdbx_seq_one_letter_code
_entity_poly.pdbx_strand_id
1 'polypeptide(L)'
;MSEQTKFNLKTLLENYNVVIPLIQRDYAQGRLDVRTTDVRKKLLQDINTALTSEDNLPLDLNFIYGKSSNGQFIPLDGQQRLTTLFLVYLYAFRNSESCDFLRNFSYETRDSSKQFFTSLFEFRKDIFETTVLPSEFIKDASWFADSWLLDPTVQGALVTLDEITEQFHDNFDYEEILSKIDGHKVVFNFLDIDELGSEDELYIKLNSRGRPLTDFENFKARFISRLHIINGELASSFTKNLDTKWTDTVWKIDKDKFDINF
;
A
#
# COMPACT_ATOMS: atom_id res chain seq x y z
N MET A 1 2.53 -0.36 -24.86
CA MET A 1 3.47 -0.44 -23.73
C MET A 1 3.39 0.89 -23.00
N SER A 2 2.53 1.02 -21.98
CA SER A 2 2.69 2.14 -21.05
C SER A 2 3.97 1.90 -20.26
N GLU A 3 4.87 2.90 -20.23
CA GLU A 3 6.09 2.83 -19.44
C GLU A 3 5.72 2.63 -17.96
N GLN A 4 6.36 1.67 -17.29
CA GLN A 4 6.21 1.51 -15.84
C GLN A 4 6.91 2.67 -15.14
N THR A 5 6.13 3.61 -14.60
CA THR A 5 6.71 4.74 -13.87
C THR A 5 6.91 4.39 -12.40
N LYS A 6 8.16 4.49 -11.94
CA LYS A 6 8.51 4.35 -10.53
C LYS A 6 8.16 5.63 -9.79
N PHE A 7 7.37 5.50 -8.73
CA PHE A 7 6.96 6.60 -7.85
C PHE A 7 7.51 6.36 -6.44
N ASN A 8 7.76 7.44 -5.71
CA ASN A 8 7.75 7.43 -4.24
C ASN A 8 6.46 8.12 -3.75
N LEU A 9 6.26 8.19 -2.43
CA LEU A 9 5.05 8.84 -1.90
C LEU A 9 5.03 10.35 -2.19
N LYS A 10 6.15 11.06 -2.08
CA LYS A 10 6.23 12.50 -2.37
C LYS A 10 5.73 12.81 -3.78
N THR A 11 6.28 12.14 -4.79
CA THR A 11 5.88 12.28 -6.19
C THR A 11 4.39 11.97 -6.37
N LEU A 12 3.88 10.91 -5.73
CA LEU A 12 2.44 10.60 -5.80
C LEU A 12 1.58 11.75 -5.26
N LEU A 13 1.91 12.27 -4.08
CA LEU A 13 1.14 13.30 -3.40
C LEU A 13 1.31 14.70 -4.01
N GLU A 14 2.42 14.98 -4.67
CA GLU A 14 2.62 16.22 -5.44
C GLU A 14 1.77 16.23 -6.72
N ASN A 15 1.49 15.05 -7.30
CA ASN A 15 0.69 14.93 -8.53
C ASN A 15 -0.80 14.71 -8.27
N TYR A 16 -1.18 14.11 -7.12
CA TYR A 16 -2.55 13.68 -6.86
C TYR A 16 -3.01 13.93 -5.43
N ASN A 17 -4.28 14.28 -5.28
CA ASN A 17 -5.04 14.11 -4.04
C ASN A 17 -5.41 12.64 -3.86
N VAL A 18 -4.66 11.92 -3.05
CA VAL A 18 -4.89 10.51 -2.73
C VAL A 18 -6.01 10.39 -1.70
N VAL A 19 -7.07 9.67 -2.07
CA VAL A 19 -8.24 9.45 -1.20
C VAL A 19 -8.48 7.96 -1.02
N ILE A 20 -8.23 7.45 0.19
CA ILE A 20 -8.49 6.05 0.55
C ILE A 20 -10.01 5.82 0.63
N PRO A 21 -10.61 4.95 -0.22
CA PRO A 21 -12.06 4.85 -0.34
C PRO A 21 -12.71 4.09 0.83
N LEU A 22 -13.99 4.39 1.10
CA LEU A 22 -14.74 3.82 2.25
C LEU A 22 -14.88 2.30 2.21
N ILE A 23 -15.08 1.73 1.01
CA ILE A 23 -15.30 0.29 0.82
C ILE A 23 -14.07 -0.55 1.19
N GLN A 24 -12.94 0.10 1.48
CA GLN A 24 -11.69 -0.56 1.83
C GLN A 24 -11.66 -0.99 3.28
N ARG A 25 -10.88 -2.05 3.53
CA ARG A 25 -10.66 -2.58 4.87
C ARG A 25 -9.95 -1.53 5.74
N ASP A 26 -10.26 -1.55 7.02
CA ASP A 26 -9.55 -0.76 8.04
C ASP A 26 -8.02 -0.91 7.90
N TYR A 27 -7.26 0.08 8.39
CA TYR A 27 -5.81 -0.05 8.44
C TYR A 27 -5.39 -1.20 9.36
N ALA A 28 -5.08 -2.34 8.75
CA ALA A 28 -4.87 -3.61 9.41
C ALA A 28 -3.45 -3.75 9.95
N GLN A 29 -2.47 -3.04 9.38
CA GLN A 29 -1.06 -3.17 9.77
C GLN A 29 -0.82 -2.88 11.27
N GLY A 30 -1.66 -2.07 11.89
CA GLY A 30 -1.58 -1.77 13.33
C GLY A 30 -2.34 -2.73 14.24
N ARG A 31 -2.88 -3.85 13.73
CA ARG A 31 -3.48 -4.89 14.59
C ARG A 31 -2.42 -5.52 15.50
N LEU A 32 -2.87 -5.95 16.68
CA LEU A 32 -2.03 -6.48 17.75
C LEU A 32 -1.83 -8.00 17.70
N ASP A 33 -2.42 -8.69 16.73
CA ASP A 33 -2.14 -10.12 16.56
C ASP A 33 -0.68 -10.33 16.15
N VAL A 34 -0.12 -11.50 16.53
CA VAL A 34 1.30 -11.81 16.37
C VAL A 34 1.74 -11.66 14.92
N ARG A 35 0.97 -12.24 13.99
CA ARG A 35 1.31 -12.22 12.56
C ARG A 35 1.34 -10.79 12.03
N THR A 36 0.33 -9.99 12.34
CA THR A 36 0.28 -8.61 11.83
C THR A 36 1.36 -7.73 12.46
N THR A 37 1.68 -7.95 13.74
CA THR A 37 2.79 -7.29 14.41
C THR A 37 4.12 -7.60 13.72
N ASP A 38 4.41 -8.86 13.42
CA ASP A 38 5.63 -9.24 12.70
C ASP A 38 5.72 -8.61 11.31
N VAL A 39 4.60 -8.57 10.57
CA VAL A 39 4.56 -7.94 9.24
C VAL A 39 4.76 -6.42 9.33
N ARG A 40 4.17 -5.73 10.31
CA ARG A 40 4.40 -4.29 10.56
C ARG A 40 5.85 -4.02 10.89
N LYS A 41 6.40 -4.74 11.87
CA LYS A 41 7.79 -4.59 12.31
C LYS A 41 8.74 -4.79 11.17
N LYS A 42 8.56 -5.86 10.40
CA LYS A 42 9.41 -6.17 9.26
C LYS A 42 9.33 -5.11 8.18
N LEU A 43 8.14 -4.63 7.83
CA LEU A 43 7.96 -3.58 6.83
C LEU A 43 8.65 -2.28 7.25
N LEU A 44 8.45 -1.82 8.48
CA LEU A 44 9.11 -0.60 8.98
C LEU A 44 10.63 -0.76 9.05
N GLN A 45 11.11 -1.94 9.44
CA GLN A 45 12.53 -2.24 9.46
C GLN A 45 13.13 -2.20 8.05
N ASP A 46 12.46 -2.78 7.06
CA ASP A 46 12.89 -2.76 5.66
C ASP A 46 12.90 -1.32 5.11
N ILE A 47 11.89 -0.51 5.44
CA ILE A 47 11.83 0.91 5.08
C ILE A 47 13.01 1.67 5.70
N ASN A 48 13.20 1.56 7.02
CA ASN A 48 14.27 2.26 7.72
C ASN A 48 15.65 1.85 7.17
N THR A 49 15.88 0.54 7.00
CA THR A 49 17.12 0.01 6.43
C THR A 49 17.39 0.59 5.04
N ALA A 50 16.38 0.67 4.17
CA ALA A 50 16.53 1.23 2.84
C ALA A 50 16.85 2.74 2.88
N LEU A 51 16.24 3.49 3.79
CA LEU A 51 16.46 4.92 3.95
C LEU A 51 17.85 5.25 4.51
N THR A 52 18.36 4.43 5.43
CA THR A 52 19.66 4.66 6.09
C THR A 52 20.83 3.98 5.38
N SER A 53 20.58 3.12 4.40
CA SER A 53 21.64 2.44 3.67
C SER A 53 22.40 3.38 2.72
N GLU A 54 23.73 3.24 2.71
CA GLU A 54 24.60 3.89 1.74
C GLU A 54 24.40 3.34 0.32
N ASP A 55 23.93 2.09 0.19
CA ASP A 55 23.69 1.45 -1.10
C ASP A 55 22.50 2.08 -1.82
N ASN A 56 22.62 2.29 -3.14
CA ASN A 56 21.55 2.84 -3.97
C ASN A 56 20.52 1.80 -4.42
N LEU A 57 20.33 0.72 -3.66
CA LEU A 57 19.30 -0.27 -3.95
C LEU A 57 17.97 0.17 -3.32
N PRO A 58 16.95 0.52 -4.12
CA PRO A 58 15.67 0.96 -3.57
C PRO A 58 14.85 -0.23 -3.06
N LEU A 59 14.13 -0.01 -1.97
CA LEU A 59 13.05 -0.91 -1.53
C LEU A 59 11.86 -0.76 -2.49
N ASP A 60 11.57 -1.81 -3.24
CA ASP A 60 10.40 -1.88 -4.12
C ASP A 60 9.19 -2.42 -3.35
N LEU A 61 8.24 -1.53 -3.08
CA LEU A 61 6.96 -1.85 -2.45
C LEU A 61 5.94 -2.40 -3.45
N ASN A 62 6.38 -2.89 -4.61
CA ASN A 62 5.57 -3.49 -5.68
C ASN A 62 4.58 -2.48 -6.29
N PHE A 63 3.40 -2.94 -6.68
CA PHE A 63 2.42 -2.13 -7.40
C PHE A 63 1.47 -1.37 -6.48
N ILE A 64 1.22 -0.11 -6.80
CA ILE A 64 0.11 0.69 -6.28
C ILE A 64 -0.67 1.19 -7.49
N TYR A 65 -1.97 0.91 -7.52
CA TYR A 65 -2.79 1.24 -8.67
C TYR A 65 -4.21 1.60 -8.27
N GLY A 66 -4.84 2.38 -9.13
CA GLY A 66 -6.11 3.00 -8.83
C GLY A 66 -6.63 3.74 -10.03
N LYS A 67 -7.69 4.50 -9.79
CA LYS A 67 -8.28 5.39 -10.79
C LYS A 67 -7.86 6.81 -10.49
N SER A 68 -7.37 7.55 -11.48
CA SER A 68 -7.17 8.98 -11.34
C SER A 68 -8.18 9.76 -12.17
N SER A 69 -8.76 10.80 -11.56
CA SER A 69 -9.69 11.69 -12.24
C SER A 69 -9.61 13.07 -11.62
N ASN A 70 -9.46 14.11 -12.46
CA ASN A 70 -9.43 15.51 -12.04
C ASN A 70 -8.44 15.82 -10.90
N GLY A 71 -7.23 15.24 -10.94
CA GLY A 71 -6.20 15.45 -9.91
C GLY A 71 -6.47 14.72 -8.58
N GLN A 72 -7.45 13.83 -8.54
CA GLN A 72 -7.69 12.91 -7.44
C GLN A 72 -7.25 11.50 -7.85
N PHE A 73 -6.61 10.76 -6.94
CA PHE A 73 -6.27 9.35 -7.12
C PHE A 73 -6.96 8.51 -6.06
N ILE A 74 -7.74 7.52 -6.50
CA ILE A 74 -8.46 6.58 -5.65
C ILE A 74 -7.79 5.21 -5.79
N PRO A 75 -6.95 4.78 -4.83
CA PRO A 75 -6.29 3.48 -4.89
C PRO A 75 -7.30 2.33 -4.82
N LEU A 76 -7.22 1.43 -5.80
CA LEU A 76 -7.89 0.13 -5.75
C LEU A 76 -7.05 -0.89 -4.98
N ASP A 77 -5.73 -0.71 -4.93
CA ASP A 77 -4.79 -1.51 -4.15
C ASP A 77 -3.61 -0.64 -3.67
N GLY A 78 -2.92 -1.11 -2.64
CA GLY A 78 -1.80 -0.40 -2.04
C GLY A 78 -2.18 0.52 -0.88
N GLN A 79 -3.46 0.56 -0.46
CA GLN A 79 -3.95 1.46 0.58
C GLN A 79 -3.17 1.32 1.90
N GLN A 80 -2.96 0.08 2.36
CA GLN A 80 -2.21 -0.19 3.60
C GLN A 80 -0.75 0.30 3.51
N ARG A 81 -0.13 0.13 2.34
CA ARG A 81 1.24 0.58 2.06
C ARG A 81 1.30 2.11 2.01
N LEU A 82 0.35 2.76 1.34
CA LEU A 82 0.23 4.22 1.29
C LEU A 82 0.01 4.83 2.66
N THR A 83 -0.87 4.26 3.48
CA THR A 83 -1.08 4.71 4.86
C THR A 83 0.19 4.58 5.69
N THR A 84 0.91 3.46 5.57
CA THR A 84 2.16 3.25 6.32
C THR A 84 3.25 4.23 5.87
N LEU A 85 3.40 4.43 4.56
CA LEU A 85 4.32 5.44 4.00
C LEU A 85 3.94 6.85 4.45
N PHE A 86 2.65 7.18 4.49
CA PHE A 86 2.19 8.47 4.98
C PHE A 86 2.63 8.72 6.41
N LEU A 87 2.48 7.74 7.31
CA LEU A 87 2.92 7.87 8.70
C LEU A 87 4.45 8.01 8.82
N VAL A 88 5.22 7.29 7.99
CA VAL A 88 6.68 7.43 7.92
C VAL A 88 7.08 8.84 7.44
N TYR A 89 6.42 9.35 6.39
CA TYR A 89 6.67 10.69 5.90
C TYR A 89 6.23 11.76 6.91
N LEU A 90 5.14 11.53 7.65
CA LEU A 90 4.70 12.42 8.72
C LEU A 90 5.79 12.57 9.79
N TYR A 91 6.42 11.46 10.20
CA TYR A 91 7.56 11.47 11.11
C TYR A 91 8.79 12.14 10.50
N ALA A 92 9.12 11.83 9.24
CA ALA A 92 10.30 12.39 8.59
C ALA A 92 10.20 13.92 8.42
N PHE A 93 9.04 14.43 8.03
CA PHE A 93 8.77 15.86 7.78
C PHE A 93 8.16 16.58 9.01
N ARG A 94 8.31 16.01 10.21
CA ARG A 94 7.71 16.53 11.46
C ARG A 94 8.04 17.99 11.76
N ASN A 95 9.24 18.44 11.39
CA ASN A 95 9.74 19.80 11.60
C ASN A 95 9.79 20.63 10.30
N SER A 96 9.32 20.07 9.18
CA SER A 96 9.40 20.71 7.88
C SER A 96 8.24 21.65 7.65
N GLU A 97 8.53 22.87 7.23
CA GLU A 97 7.54 23.81 6.72
C GLU A 97 7.17 23.51 5.24
N SER A 98 8.03 22.81 4.51
CA SER A 98 7.85 22.50 3.08
C SER A 98 7.24 21.12 2.84
N CYS A 99 6.18 20.78 3.58
CA CYS A 99 5.53 19.46 3.52
C CYS A 99 4.03 19.51 3.18
N ASP A 100 3.54 20.59 2.58
CA ASP A 100 2.13 20.76 2.21
C ASP A 100 1.58 19.64 1.31
N PHE A 101 2.44 18.96 0.54
CA PHE A 101 2.05 17.78 -0.24
C PHE A 101 1.42 16.67 0.62
N LEU A 102 1.77 16.55 1.91
CA LEU A 102 1.16 15.57 2.81
C LEU A 102 -0.34 15.82 3.04
N ARG A 103 -0.81 17.07 2.87
CA ARG A 103 -2.24 17.40 2.95
C ARG A 103 -3.06 16.72 1.84
N ASN A 104 -2.40 16.26 0.78
CA ASN A 104 -3.04 15.57 -0.34
C ASN A 104 -3.33 14.09 -0.03
N PHE A 105 -3.07 13.59 1.18
CA PHE A 105 -3.46 12.25 1.62
C PHE A 105 -4.67 12.31 2.56
N SER A 106 -5.76 11.58 2.24
CA SER A 106 -6.98 11.58 3.05
C SER A 106 -7.77 10.28 2.97
N TYR A 107 -8.75 10.11 3.87
CA TYR A 107 -9.74 9.03 3.84
C TYR A 107 -11.13 9.54 3.41
N GLU A 108 -11.86 8.72 2.66
CA GLU A 108 -13.22 9.00 2.20
C GLU A 108 -14.26 8.67 3.28
N THR A 109 -15.19 9.60 3.56
CA THR A 109 -16.46 9.45 4.32
C THR A 109 -16.43 8.79 5.71
N ARG A 110 -15.26 8.38 6.22
CA ARG A 110 -15.04 8.06 7.63
C ARG A 110 -14.62 9.32 8.34
N ASP A 111 -15.58 10.05 8.90
CA ASP A 111 -15.31 11.35 9.53
C ASP A 111 -14.22 11.25 10.60
N SER A 112 -14.18 10.16 11.38
CA SER A 112 -13.12 9.86 12.35
C SER A 112 -11.73 9.77 11.71
N SER A 113 -11.52 8.86 10.77
CA SER A 113 -10.23 8.70 10.08
C SER A 113 -9.83 9.97 9.32
N LYS A 114 -10.78 10.62 8.63
CA LYS A 114 -10.52 11.84 7.88
C LYS A 114 -10.02 12.95 8.81
N GLN A 115 -10.76 13.24 9.88
CA GLN A 115 -10.39 14.26 10.86
C GLN A 115 -9.08 13.90 11.56
N PHE A 116 -8.91 12.64 11.95
CA PHE A 116 -7.70 12.16 12.60
C PHE A 116 -6.44 12.37 11.75
N PHE A 117 -6.46 11.97 10.47
CA PHE A 117 -5.29 12.14 9.58
C PHE A 117 -5.03 13.62 9.25
N THR A 118 -6.07 14.47 9.17
CA THR A 118 -5.89 15.93 9.10
C THR A 118 -5.21 16.46 10.35
N SER A 119 -5.68 16.09 11.55
CA SER A 119 -5.07 16.50 12.81
C SER A 119 -3.64 16.00 12.97
N LEU A 120 -3.34 14.77 12.54
CA LEU A 120 -1.96 14.25 12.52
C LEU A 120 -1.03 15.17 11.75
N PHE A 121 -1.46 15.68 10.58
CA PHE A 121 -0.67 16.64 9.82
C PHE A 121 -0.47 17.96 10.58
N GLU A 122 -1.54 18.55 11.10
CA GLU A 122 -1.49 19.86 11.79
C GLU A 122 -0.60 19.83 13.04
N PHE A 123 -0.67 18.76 13.82
CA PHE A 123 0.00 18.63 15.12
C PHE A 123 1.27 17.77 15.07
N ARG A 124 1.76 17.42 13.87
CA ARG A 124 2.91 16.50 13.69
C ARG A 124 4.14 16.89 14.50
N LYS A 125 4.44 18.18 14.58
CA LYS A 125 5.60 18.70 15.32
C LYS A 125 5.51 18.33 16.80
N ASP A 126 4.39 18.68 17.44
CA ASP A 126 4.16 18.42 18.86
C ASP A 126 4.12 16.92 19.18
N ILE A 127 3.57 16.10 18.27
CA ILE A 127 3.48 14.63 18.41
C ILE A 127 4.86 13.99 18.57
N PHE A 128 5.89 14.53 17.91
CA PHE A 128 7.22 13.92 17.84
C PHE A 128 8.32 14.71 18.58
N GLU A 129 8.01 15.89 19.14
CA GLU A 129 8.96 16.66 19.99
C GLU A 129 8.91 16.26 21.48
N THR A 130 8.06 15.31 21.85
CA THR A 130 7.86 14.86 23.23
C THR A 130 8.62 13.57 23.56
N THR A 131 8.81 13.30 24.85
CA THR A 131 9.48 12.08 25.35
C THR A 131 8.53 10.91 25.59
N VAL A 132 7.22 11.13 25.48
CA VAL A 132 6.20 10.06 25.60
C VAL A 132 5.94 9.42 24.23
N LEU A 133 5.28 8.26 24.22
CA LEU A 133 4.89 7.62 22.97
C LEU A 133 3.90 8.50 22.19
N PRO A 134 3.97 8.55 20.85
CA PRO A 134 3.01 9.27 20.02
C PRO A 134 1.56 8.94 20.39
N SER A 135 1.23 7.67 20.63
CA SER A 135 -0.13 7.27 20.95
C SER A 135 -0.59 7.75 22.32
N GLU A 136 0.31 7.91 23.29
CA GLU A 136 -0.01 8.48 24.60
C GLU A 136 -0.27 9.98 24.48
N PHE A 137 0.62 10.70 23.78
CA PHE A 137 0.45 12.13 23.52
C PHE A 137 -0.85 12.44 22.78
N ILE A 138 -1.12 11.70 21.69
CA ILE A 138 -2.30 11.92 20.86
C ILE A 138 -3.59 11.68 21.65
N LYS A 139 -3.65 10.64 22.49
CA LYS A 139 -4.86 10.33 23.27
C LYS A 139 -5.16 11.38 24.35
N ASP A 140 -4.16 12.10 24.84
CA ASP A 140 -4.31 13.17 25.84
C ASP A 140 -4.51 14.55 25.18
N ALA A 141 -4.35 14.66 23.87
CA ALA A 141 -4.41 15.93 23.18
C ALA A 141 -5.85 16.47 23.07
N SER A 142 -6.02 17.77 23.32
CA SER A 142 -7.33 18.44 23.27
C SER A 142 -8.07 18.38 21.92
N TRP A 143 -7.35 18.11 20.83
CA TRP A 143 -7.90 17.95 19.49
C TRP A 143 -8.35 16.52 19.18
N PHE A 144 -7.97 15.54 20.00
CA PHE A 144 -8.30 14.15 19.80
C PHE A 144 -9.67 13.84 20.42
N ALA A 145 -10.58 13.28 19.63
CA ALA A 145 -11.90 12.88 20.13
C ALA A 145 -11.88 11.42 20.57
N ASP A 146 -12.29 11.12 21.81
CA ASP A 146 -12.35 9.76 22.37
C ASP A 146 -13.10 8.76 21.45
N SER A 147 -14.14 9.24 20.76
CA SER A 147 -14.91 8.42 19.81
C SER A 147 -14.06 7.85 18.66
N TRP A 148 -12.94 8.48 18.32
CA TRP A 148 -12.02 8.01 17.29
C TRP A 148 -11.31 6.72 17.70
N LEU A 149 -11.24 6.39 19.00
CA LEU A 149 -10.74 5.10 19.47
C LEU A 149 -11.63 3.93 19.04
N LEU A 150 -12.86 4.18 18.58
CA LEU A 150 -13.72 3.14 18.01
C LEU A 150 -13.40 2.86 16.53
N ASP A 151 -12.60 3.69 15.87
CA ASP A 151 -12.19 3.50 14.48
C ASP A 151 -10.94 2.62 14.42
N PRO A 152 -11.02 1.40 13.84
CA PRO A 152 -9.87 0.50 13.77
C PRO A 152 -8.71 1.07 12.94
N THR A 153 -8.98 2.01 12.03
CA THR A 153 -7.91 2.69 11.27
C THR A 153 -7.11 3.63 12.17
N VAL A 154 -7.79 4.37 13.05
CA VAL A 154 -7.15 5.26 14.04
C VAL A 154 -6.34 4.43 15.03
N GLN A 155 -6.93 3.35 15.56
CA GLN A 155 -6.22 2.40 16.43
C GLN A 155 -4.94 1.88 15.77
N GLY A 156 -5.04 1.45 14.51
CA GLY A 156 -3.89 0.93 13.79
C GLY A 156 -2.81 1.98 13.53
N ALA A 157 -3.21 3.21 13.21
CA ALA A 157 -2.28 4.30 12.99
C ALA A 157 -1.50 4.66 14.26
N LEU A 158 -2.18 4.71 15.42
CA LEU A 158 -1.54 4.94 16.72
C LEU A 158 -0.46 3.89 17.02
N VAL A 159 -0.76 2.61 16.81
CA VAL A 159 0.21 1.52 17.01
C VAL A 159 1.39 1.63 16.04
N THR A 160 1.14 1.98 14.78
CA THR A 160 2.23 2.17 13.81
C THR A 160 3.09 3.38 14.12
N LEU A 161 2.52 4.48 14.63
CA LEU A 161 3.28 5.66 15.04
C LEU A 161 4.24 5.36 16.19
N ASP A 162 3.79 4.62 17.21
CA ASP A 162 4.66 4.18 18.31
C ASP A 162 5.82 3.33 17.77
N GLU A 163 5.52 2.36 16.90
CA GLU A 163 6.54 1.50 16.28
C GLU A 163 7.53 2.28 15.40
N ILE A 164 7.08 3.34 14.70
CA ILE A 164 7.98 4.22 13.96
C ILE A 164 8.97 4.88 14.92
N THR A 165 8.51 5.43 16.05
CA THR A 165 9.41 6.05 17.04
C THR A 165 10.34 5.04 17.73
N GLU A 166 9.98 3.76 17.79
CA GLU A 166 10.88 2.71 18.30
C GLU A 166 11.99 2.34 17.30
N GLN A 167 11.68 2.34 16.00
CA GLN A 167 12.61 1.85 14.97
C GLN A 167 13.43 2.94 14.28
N PHE A 168 12.90 4.16 14.17
CA PHE A 168 13.54 5.28 13.49
C PHE A 168 14.34 6.13 14.48
N HIS A 169 15.36 6.82 13.99
CA HIS A 169 16.30 7.56 14.83
C HIS A 169 16.12 9.07 14.68
N ASP A 170 15.81 9.78 15.77
CA ASP A 170 15.59 11.23 15.73
C ASP A 170 16.76 12.04 15.17
N ASN A 171 17.99 11.52 15.32
CA ASN A 171 19.21 12.16 14.85
C ASN A 171 19.51 11.93 13.35
N PHE A 172 18.74 11.08 12.67
CA PHE A 172 18.91 10.81 11.24
C PHE A 172 18.01 11.73 10.40
N ASP A 173 18.58 12.35 9.37
CA ASP A 173 17.86 13.27 8.49
C ASP A 173 17.07 12.50 7.42
N TYR A 174 15.92 11.94 7.82
CA TYR A 174 15.02 11.25 6.90
C TYR A 174 14.41 12.20 5.85
N GLU A 175 14.21 13.47 6.20
CA GLU A 175 13.67 14.48 5.28
C GLU A 175 14.63 14.67 4.10
N GLU A 176 15.94 14.79 4.34
CA GLU A 176 16.95 14.92 3.29
C GLU A 176 16.85 13.74 2.30
N ILE A 177 16.78 12.51 2.80
CA ILE A 177 16.72 11.31 1.96
C ILE A 177 15.41 11.23 1.17
N LEU A 178 14.27 11.53 1.80
CA LEU A 178 12.95 11.45 1.17
C LEU A 178 12.67 12.62 0.21
N SER A 179 13.40 13.73 0.34
CA SER A 179 13.26 14.92 -0.51
C SER A 179 14.07 14.84 -1.81
N LYS A 180 14.96 13.86 -1.97
CA LYS A 180 15.76 13.69 -3.19
C LYS A 180 14.87 13.50 -4.41
N ILE A 181 15.20 14.22 -5.49
CA ILE A 181 14.49 14.18 -6.79
C ILE A 181 14.83 12.89 -7.56
N ASP A 182 16.04 12.37 -7.38
CA ASP A 182 16.51 11.12 -7.96
C ASP A 182 17.00 10.15 -6.87
N GLY A 183 17.28 8.90 -7.25
CA GLY A 183 17.82 7.91 -6.32
C GLY A 183 16.90 7.58 -5.14
N HIS A 184 15.57 7.66 -5.33
CA HIS A 184 14.59 7.37 -4.28
C HIS A 184 14.84 6.00 -3.64
N LYS A 185 14.98 5.96 -2.31
CA LYS A 185 15.28 4.74 -1.56
C LYS A 185 14.06 3.84 -1.33
N VAL A 186 12.85 4.38 -1.39
CA VAL A 186 11.60 3.63 -1.22
C VAL A 186 10.66 3.99 -2.36
N VAL A 187 10.35 3.00 -3.19
CA VAL A 187 9.60 3.18 -4.45
C VAL A 187 8.51 2.15 -4.62
N PHE A 188 7.58 2.43 -5.52
CA PHE A 188 6.58 1.49 -6.01
C PHE A 188 6.32 1.74 -7.49
N ASN A 189 5.81 0.73 -8.17
CA ASN A 189 5.28 0.87 -9.53
C ASN A 189 3.89 1.50 -9.43
N PHE A 190 3.75 2.74 -9.88
CA PHE A 190 2.46 3.40 -9.97
C PHE A 190 1.76 3.01 -11.28
N LEU A 191 0.48 2.70 -11.20
CA LEU A 191 -0.35 2.43 -12.38
C LEU A 191 -1.69 3.15 -12.24
N ASP A 192 -1.93 4.11 -13.12
CA ASP A 192 -3.25 4.68 -13.29
C ASP A 192 -4.05 3.82 -14.27
N ILE A 193 -5.16 3.26 -13.79
CA ILE A 193 -6.01 2.39 -14.59
C ILE A 193 -6.71 3.17 -15.71
N ASP A 194 -6.98 4.46 -15.50
CA ASP A 194 -7.63 5.27 -16.54
C ASP A 194 -6.65 5.64 -17.68
N GLU A 195 -5.34 5.55 -17.43
CA GLU A 195 -4.27 5.65 -18.44
C GLU A 195 -3.86 4.29 -19.04
N LEU A 196 -4.16 3.19 -18.35
CA LEU A 196 -3.98 1.84 -18.86
C LEU A 196 -5.13 1.53 -19.83
N GLY A 197 -4.79 1.03 -21.03
CA GLY A 197 -5.78 0.60 -22.01
C GLY A 197 -6.67 -0.57 -21.53
N SER A 198 -7.27 -1.28 -22.49
CA SER A 198 -8.30 -2.31 -22.27
C SER A 198 -8.12 -3.21 -21.03
N GLU A 199 -9.25 -3.52 -20.38
CA GLU A 199 -9.43 -4.33 -19.16
C GLU A 199 -8.59 -5.63 -19.07
N ASP A 200 -8.18 -6.20 -20.21
CA ASP A 200 -7.34 -7.40 -20.30
C ASP A 200 -5.91 -7.21 -19.74
N GLU A 201 -5.29 -6.04 -19.93
CA GLU A 201 -3.95 -5.77 -19.36
C GLU A 201 -4.01 -5.63 -17.84
N LEU A 202 -5.13 -5.10 -17.33
CA LEU A 202 -5.42 -5.00 -15.91
C LEU A 202 -5.54 -6.40 -15.31
N TYR A 203 -6.32 -7.30 -15.92
CA TYR A 203 -6.48 -8.69 -15.45
C TYR A 203 -5.15 -9.46 -15.38
N ILE A 204 -4.26 -9.31 -16.35
CA ILE A 204 -2.94 -9.99 -16.36
C ILE A 204 -2.04 -9.46 -15.24
N LYS A 205 -2.03 -8.14 -14.98
CA LYS A 205 -1.21 -7.52 -13.93
C LYS A 205 -1.81 -7.70 -12.53
N LEU A 206 -3.13 -7.86 -12.41
CA LEU A 206 -3.83 -8.14 -11.16
C LEU A 206 -3.58 -9.56 -10.63
N ASN A 207 -3.14 -10.49 -11.48
CA ASN A 207 -2.83 -11.87 -11.14
C ASN A 207 -1.34 -12.12 -10.79
N SER A 208 -0.45 -11.11 -10.85
CA SER A 208 0.96 -11.22 -10.40
C SER A 208 1.16 -10.89 -8.91
N ARG A 209 0.08 -10.99 -8.12
CA ARG A 209 -0.22 -10.23 -6.91
C ARG A 209 0.38 -10.71 -5.57
N GLY A 210 1.51 -11.43 -5.55
CA GLY A 210 2.17 -11.80 -4.28
C GLY A 210 1.32 -12.62 -3.29
N ARG A 211 0.16 -13.14 -3.69
CA ARG A 211 -0.45 -14.30 -3.04
C ARG A 211 0.38 -15.52 -3.46
N PRO A 212 0.66 -16.48 -2.56
CA PRO A 212 1.15 -17.76 -3.02
C PRO A 212 0.16 -18.29 -4.05
N LEU A 213 0.67 -18.69 -5.22
CA LEU A 213 -0.14 -19.38 -6.23
C LEU A 213 -0.91 -20.49 -5.53
N THR A 214 -2.20 -20.61 -5.80
CA THR A 214 -2.99 -21.75 -5.34
C THR A 214 -2.35 -23.04 -5.87
N ASP A 215 -2.62 -24.18 -5.22
CA ASP A 215 -2.12 -25.47 -5.68
C ASP A 215 -2.50 -25.75 -7.14
N PHE A 216 -3.69 -25.28 -7.55
CA PHE A 216 -4.15 -25.37 -8.93
C PHE A 216 -3.33 -24.48 -9.88
N GLU A 217 -3.04 -23.24 -9.51
CA GLU A 217 -2.22 -22.34 -10.34
C GLU A 217 -0.77 -22.83 -10.46
N ASN A 218 -0.19 -23.34 -9.38
CA ASN A 218 1.12 -24.01 -9.40
C ASN A 218 1.11 -25.25 -10.30
N PHE A 219 0.08 -26.09 -10.19
CA PHE A 219 -0.09 -27.27 -11.04
C PHE A 219 -0.20 -26.86 -12.51
N LYS A 220 -1.07 -25.90 -12.82
CA LYS A 220 -1.34 -25.40 -14.16
C LYS A 220 -0.07 -24.87 -14.81
N ALA A 221 0.70 -24.03 -14.13
CA ALA A 221 1.97 -23.50 -14.63
C ALA A 221 2.98 -24.62 -14.95
N ARG A 222 3.14 -25.59 -14.03
CA ARG A 222 4.05 -26.73 -14.22
C ARG A 222 3.60 -27.64 -15.37
N PHE A 223 2.30 -27.84 -15.52
CA PHE A 223 1.74 -28.71 -16.55
C PHE A 223 1.90 -28.10 -17.95
N ILE A 224 1.55 -26.81 -18.10
CA ILE A 224 1.71 -26.09 -19.38
C ILE A 224 3.19 -26.02 -19.78
N SER A 225 4.09 -25.77 -18.83
CA SER A 225 5.54 -25.77 -19.08
C SER A 225 6.03 -27.12 -19.63
N ARG A 226 5.59 -28.24 -19.05
CA ARG A 226 5.92 -29.58 -19.55
C ARG A 226 5.33 -29.88 -20.92
N LEU A 227 4.09 -29.43 -21.17
CA LEU A 227 3.48 -29.57 -22.49
C LEU A 227 4.26 -28.82 -23.55
N HIS A 228 4.80 -27.64 -23.23
CA HIS A 228 5.58 -26.86 -24.20
C HIS A 228 6.88 -27.56 -24.63
N ILE A 229 7.48 -28.35 -23.74
CA ILE A 229 8.66 -29.20 -24.05
C ILE A 229 8.30 -30.33 -25.02
N ILE A 230 7.09 -30.87 -24.92
CA ILE A 230 6.64 -32.01 -25.73
C ILE A 230 6.09 -31.53 -27.08
N ASN A 231 5.21 -30.53 -27.06
CA ASN A 231 4.53 -29.98 -28.24
C ASN A 231 3.96 -28.59 -27.95
N GLY A 232 4.55 -27.55 -28.57
CA GLY A 232 4.15 -26.16 -28.37
C GLY A 232 2.75 -25.80 -28.87
N GLU A 233 2.26 -26.44 -29.95
CA GLU A 233 0.90 -26.21 -30.46
C GLU A 233 -0.15 -26.83 -29.53
N LEU A 234 0.13 -28.04 -29.01
CA LEU A 234 -0.71 -28.67 -28.00
C LEU A 234 -0.74 -27.84 -26.72
N ALA A 235 0.41 -27.33 -26.26
CA ALA A 235 0.47 -26.45 -25.10
C ALA A 235 -0.38 -25.20 -25.29
N SER A 236 -0.27 -24.55 -26.45
CA SER A 236 -1.01 -23.31 -26.75
C SER A 236 -2.52 -23.54 -26.84
N SER A 237 -2.94 -24.62 -27.51
CA SER A 237 -4.36 -24.97 -27.61
C SER A 237 -4.95 -25.43 -26.27
N PHE A 238 -4.17 -26.14 -25.45
CA PHE A 238 -4.58 -26.57 -24.11
C PHE A 238 -4.75 -25.37 -23.18
N THR A 239 -3.77 -24.46 -23.11
CA THR A 239 -3.87 -23.23 -22.30
C THR A 239 -5.10 -22.42 -22.68
N LYS A 240 -5.32 -22.20 -23.99
CA LYS A 240 -6.49 -21.45 -24.47
C LYS A 240 -7.81 -22.10 -24.05
N ASN A 241 -7.95 -23.42 -24.18
CA ASN A 241 -9.20 -24.11 -23.82
C ASN A 241 -9.41 -24.15 -22.30
N LEU A 242 -8.33 -24.33 -21.52
CA LEU A 242 -8.36 -24.31 -20.06
C LEU A 242 -8.83 -22.95 -19.55
N ASP A 243 -8.29 -21.85 -20.08
CA ASP A 243 -8.58 -20.48 -19.64
C ASP A 243 -9.93 -19.95 -20.12
N THR A 244 -10.51 -20.56 -21.15
CA THR A 244 -11.79 -20.13 -21.73
C THR A 244 -12.83 -21.23 -21.61
N LYS A 245 -12.99 -22.05 -22.66
CA LYS A 245 -14.09 -23.00 -22.83
C LYS A 245 -14.35 -23.88 -21.61
N TRP A 246 -13.30 -24.38 -20.97
CA TRP A 246 -13.43 -25.29 -19.84
C TRP A 246 -13.81 -24.55 -18.57
N THR A 247 -13.14 -23.43 -18.29
CA THR A 247 -13.49 -22.55 -17.16
C THR A 247 -14.93 -22.05 -17.31
N ASP A 248 -15.33 -21.59 -18.50
CA ASP A 248 -16.70 -21.15 -18.81
C ASP A 248 -17.74 -22.26 -18.63
N THR A 249 -17.37 -23.51 -18.93
CA THR A 249 -18.26 -24.66 -18.78
C THR A 249 -18.46 -25.00 -17.31
N VAL A 250 -17.39 -25.02 -16.52
CA VAL A 250 -17.46 -25.23 -15.07
C VAL A 250 -18.26 -24.10 -14.40
N TRP A 251 -18.04 -22.86 -14.84
CA TRP A 251 -18.76 -21.68 -14.35
C TRP A 251 -20.27 -21.75 -14.55
N LYS A 252 -20.70 -22.36 -15.66
CA LYS A 252 -22.13 -22.58 -15.96
C LYS A 252 -22.76 -23.69 -15.12
N ILE A 253 -21.96 -24.60 -14.56
CA ILE A 253 -22.45 -25.77 -13.83
C ILE A 253 -22.63 -25.46 -12.34
N ASP A 254 -21.73 -24.68 -11.74
CA ASP A 254 -21.79 -24.41 -10.28
C ASP A 254 -21.33 -22.97 -9.96
N LYS A 255 -22.07 -22.00 -10.49
CA LYS A 255 -21.80 -20.56 -10.29
C LYS A 255 -21.90 -20.16 -8.81
N ASP A 256 -22.81 -20.77 -8.07
CA ASP A 256 -23.16 -20.36 -6.71
C ASP A 256 -22.13 -20.82 -5.66
N LYS A 257 -21.29 -21.82 -5.97
CA LYS A 257 -20.23 -22.29 -5.06
C LYS A 257 -18.87 -21.64 -5.26
N PHE A 258 -18.70 -20.83 -6.30
CA PHE A 258 -17.40 -20.26 -6.61
C PHE A 258 -16.89 -19.28 -5.54
N ASP A 259 -17.82 -18.59 -4.85
CA ASP A 259 -17.51 -17.60 -3.81
C ASP A 259 -17.53 -18.15 -2.37
N ILE A 260 -17.83 -19.44 -2.15
CA ILE A 260 -18.05 -19.96 -0.77
C ILE A 260 -16.76 -20.47 -0.11
N ASN A 261 -15.60 -20.45 -0.78
CA ASN A 261 -14.34 -20.82 -0.14
C ASN A 261 -13.15 -20.03 -0.71
N PHE A 262 -13.04 -18.75 -0.35
CA PHE A 262 -11.77 -18.00 -0.38
C PHE A 262 -11.73 -16.90 0.67
#